data_AF-A0A9D9GV85-F1
#
_entry.id   AF-A0A9D9GV85-F1
#
_cell.length_a   1.000
_cell.length_b   1.000
_cell.length_c   1.000
_cell.angle_alpha   90.00
_cell.angle_beta   90.00
_cell.angle_gamma   90.00
#
_symmetry.space_group_name_H-M   'P 1'
#
loop_
_entity.id
_entity.type
_entity.pdbx_description
1 polymer ?
#
loop_
_entity_poly.entity_id
_entity_poly.type
_entity_poly.pdbx_seq_one_letter_code
_entity_poly.pdbx_strand_id
1 'polypeptide(L)'
;MSAHSAEMVNVEYIHQYLNARWGIDLPYNPELKNPKVAANMEYLLTVVDIANEYLNGEKTTSYGTGEYATKLAADTIATNTAIDSLVHGPSFYITTTPDTTEFEIRISASGNFTIDWGDGKREPFLNTKVLSHTYASPGEYTIQLSGRATNYASSFGLPSSVINFSNKQNIASISGKLGRIFPTLENKNPTFYKLFQDATNLTSIPEDLFDGIETSPYVGIGTFMFASAFRNTGITSIPGKLFSGITSTANNMFDFTFSDTPITSIPENLFANLTEASSPSVFQGTFWGTNITSIPSGLFANLRGRIGGQAFYATFTDCKSLQSIPEDLFASISSAPATSMFVQTFAGTGITSIPENLFSTIRGAPASTMFASTFSGTNITSIPSGLFAGISGAPNYNMFQNTFSNCKSLKNIPADLFAGISGAPESAMFDGTFQNCTSLESIPENLFAGISGSAASHMFSNTFSGCTSLTGPSARIGGQYLYEIWPDIDYNTNTYSDATGLSDYEQIPANWK
;
A
#
# COMPACT_ATOMS: atom_id res chain seq x y z
N MET A 1 -56.36 13.69 -29.65
CA MET A 1 -55.11 13.15 -29.09
C MET A 1 -54.04 13.33 -30.14
N SER A 2 -53.10 14.26 -29.92
CA SER A 2 -51.91 14.40 -30.77
C SER A 2 -51.02 13.20 -30.47
N ALA A 3 -50.87 12.29 -31.43
CA ALA A 3 -49.85 11.26 -31.35
C ALA A 3 -48.51 11.99 -31.56
N HIS A 4 -47.74 12.17 -30.48
CA HIS A 4 -46.33 12.51 -30.62
C HIS A 4 -45.66 11.32 -31.30
N SER A 5 -45.45 11.40 -32.61
CA SER A 5 -44.62 10.45 -33.35
C SER A 5 -43.19 10.61 -32.86
N ALA A 6 -42.63 9.58 -32.24
CA ALA A 6 -41.21 9.57 -31.89
C ALA A 6 -40.37 9.69 -33.17
N GLU A 7 -39.33 10.54 -33.12
CA GLU A 7 -38.46 10.78 -34.27
C GLU A 7 -37.52 9.59 -34.49
N MET A 8 -37.26 9.26 -35.76
CA MET A 8 -36.28 8.24 -36.12
C MET A 8 -34.88 8.69 -35.71
N VAL A 9 -34.11 7.82 -35.06
CA VAL A 9 -32.74 8.13 -34.64
C VAL A 9 -31.72 7.67 -35.67
N ASN A 10 -30.57 8.34 -35.69
CA ASN A 10 -29.41 7.88 -36.43
C ASN A 10 -28.42 7.15 -35.52
N VAL A 11 -27.42 6.51 -36.12
CA VAL A 11 -26.37 5.79 -35.38
C VAL A 11 -25.63 6.73 -34.41
N GLU A 12 -25.31 7.96 -34.83
CA GLU A 12 -24.66 8.98 -34.01
C GLU A 12 -25.43 9.28 -32.70
N TYR A 13 -26.76 9.38 -32.75
CA TYR A 13 -27.60 9.62 -31.58
C TYR A 13 -27.49 8.51 -30.54
N ILE A 14 -27.50 7.24 -30.97
CA ILE A 14 -27.37 6.09 -30.07
C ILE A 14 -26.04 6.18 -29.29
N HIS A 15 -24.93 6.43 -29.99
CA HIS A 15 -23.60 6.52 -29.36
C HIS A 15 -23.49 7.75 -28.46
N GLN A 16 -24.03 8.90 -28.87
CA GLN A 16 -24.04 10.12 -28.04
C GLN A 16 -24.87 9.93 -26.76
N TYR A 17 -26.05 9.30 -26.87
CA TYR A 17 -26.90 9.04 -25.71
C TYR A 17 -26.24 8.04 -24.75
N LEU A 18 -25.62 6.99 -25.28
CA LEU A 18 -24.84 6.02 -24.51
C LEU A 18 -23.68 6.69 -23.78
N ASN A 19 -22.90 7.54 -24.45
CA ASN A 19 -21.79 8.29 -23.84
C ASN A 19 -22.31 9.26 -22.76
N ALA A 20 -23.36 10.03 -23.06
CA ALA A 20 -23.97 10.93 -22.08
C ALA A 20 -24.52 10.20 -20.84
N ARG A 21 -25.07 8.99 -21.03
CA ARG A 21 -25.70 8.21 -19.96
C ARG A 21 -24.71 7.36 -19.15
N TRP A 22 -23.70 6.79 -19.80
CA TRP A 22 -22.82 5.79 -19.18
C TRP A 22 -21.33 6.18 -19.21
N GLY A 23 -20.97 7.29 -19.87
CA GLY A 23 -19.59 7.75 -20.02
C GLY A 23 -18.71 6.79 -20.81
N ILE A 24 -19.31 6.05 -21.76
CA ILE A 24 -18.61 5.09 -22.61
C ILE A 24 -18.60 5.57 -24.05
N ASP A 25 -17.43 5.54 -24.67
CA ASP A 25 -17.22 5.89 -26.07
C ASP A 25 -16.95 4.60 -26.86
N LEU A 26 -18.01 4.05 -27.45
CA LEU A 26 -17.92 2.83 -28.25
C LEU A 26 -17.62 3.17 -29.71
N PRO A 27 -16.69 2.45 -30.37
CA PRO A 27 -16.43 2.65 -31.78
C PRO A 27 -17.67 2.30 -32.61
N TYR A 28 -17.89 3.04 -33.70
CA TYR A 28 -18.88 2.66 -34.70
C TYR A 28 -18.50 1.33 -35.35
N ASN A 29 -19.49 0.67 -35.96
CA ASN A 29 -19.21 -0.45 -36.87
C ASN A 29 -18.15 -0.02 -37.91
N PRO A 30 -17.03 -0.74 -38.08
CA PRO A 30 -15.97 -0.39 -39.02
C PRO A 30 -16.43 -0.23 -40.47
N GLU A 31 -17.53 -0.89 -40.86
CA GLU A 31 -18.12 -0.79 -42.21
C GLU A 31 -18.98 0.48 -42.41
N LEU A 32 -19.29 1.20 -41.32
CA LEU A 32 -20.15 2.38 -41.34
C LEU A 32 -19.40 3.60 -41.88
N LYS A 33 -19.73 4.01 -43.10
CA LYS A 33 -19.08 5.17 -43.76
C LYS A 33 -19.61 6.54 -43.30
N ASN A 34 -20.81 6.59 -42.72
CA ASN A 34 -21.45 7.82 -42.24
C ASN A 34 -22.32 7.51 -41.01
N PRO A 35 -22.01 8.07 -39.82
CA PRO A 35 -22.78 7.80 -38.60
C PRO A 35 -24.14 8.51 -38.56
N LYS A 36 -24.45 9.40 -39.51
CA LYS A 36 -25.74 10.10 -39.59
C LYS A 36 -26.85 9.30 -40.29
N VAL A 37 -26.61 8.04 -40.64
CA VAL A 37 -27.63 7.16 -41.22
C VAL A 37 -28.61 6.66 -40.17
N ALA A 38 -29.86 6.41 -40.56
CA ALA A 38 -30.90 5.87 -39.69
C ALA A 38 -30.47 4.54 -39.07
N ALA A 39 -30.71 4.37 -37.77
CA ALA A 39 -30.46 3.12 -37.07
C ALA A 39 -31.72 2.26 -37.03
N ASN A 40 -31.54 0.93 -36.99
CA ASN A 40 -32.62 -0.02 -36.77
C ASN A 40 -32.50 -0.68 -35.38
N MET A 41 -33.55 -1.39 -34.96
CA MET A 41 -33.58 -2.06 -33.65
C MET A 41 -32.46 -3.08 -33.48
N GLU A 42 -32.09 -3.81 -34.54
CA GLU A 42 -30.96 -4.73 -34.51
C GLU A 42 -29.64 -4.04 -34.19
N TYR A 43 -29.35 -2.89 -34.82
CA TYR A 43 -28.17 -2.09 -34.51
C TYR A 43 -28.19 -1.59 -33.06
N LEU A 44 -29.32 -1.02 -32.62
CA LEU A 44 -29.49 -0.53 -31.25
C LEU A 44 -29.22 -1.63 -30.21
N LEU A 45 -29.85 -2.79 -30.35
CA LEU A 45 -29.72 -3.89 -29.39
C LEU A 45 -28.33 -4.54 -29.44
N THR A 46 -27.70 -4.58 -30.62
CA THR A 46 -26.31 -5.01 -30.74
C THR A 46 -25.37 -4.04 -30.02
N VAL A 47 -25.58 -2.72 -30.15
CA VAL A 47 -24.80 -1.72 -29.40
C VAL A 47 -25.05 -1.82 -27.89
N VAL A 48 -26.27 -2.16 -27.46
CA VAL A 48 -26.56 -2.44 -26.04
C VAL A 48 -25.77 -3.66 -25.54
N ASP A 49 -25.68 -4.74 -26.33
CA ASP A 49 -24.85 -5.91 -25.97
C ASP A 49 -23.36 -5.52 -25.87
N ILE A 50 -22.85 -4.75 -26.82
CA ILE A 50 -21.46 -4.27 -26.81
C ILE A 50 -21.22 -3.35 -25.61
N ALA A 51 -22.17 -2.48 -25.26
CA ALA A 51 -22.08 -1.61 -24.09
C ALA A 51 -22.03 -2.42 -22.79
N ASN A 52 -22.89 -3.42 -22.65
CA ASN A 52 -22.89 -4.33 -21.53
C ASN A 52 -21.57 -5.10 -21.41
N GLU A 53 -21.07 -5.62 -22.53
CA GLU A 53 -19.78 -6.30 -22.58
C GLU A 53 -18.63 -5.37 -22.19
N TYR A 54 -18.61 -4.15 -22.72
CA TYR A 54 -17.61 -3.14 -22.39
C TYR A 54 -17.61 -2.77 -20.90
N LEU A 55 -18.79 -2.54 -20.32
CA LEU A 55 -18.94 -2.13 -18.92
C LEU A 55 -18.55 -3.24 -17.93
N ASN A 56 -18.89 -4.49 -18.26
CA ASN A 56 -18.68 -5.64 -17.38
C ASN A 56 -17.34 -6.36 -17.63
N GLY A 57 -16.71 -6.11 -18.79
CA GLY A 57 -15.50 -6.77 -19.26
C GLY A 57 -15.73 -8.18 -19.83
N GLU A 58 -16.99 -8.59 -19.97
CA GLU A 58 -17.40 -9.90 -20.44
C GLU A 58 -18.80 -9.82 -21.05
N LYS A 59 -19.10 -10.70 -22.01
CA LYS A 59 -20.42 -10.73 -22.63
C LYS A 59 -21.48 -11.20 -21.63
N THR A 60 -22.39 -10.31 -21.23
CA THR A 60 -23.48 -10.61 -20.29
C THR A 60 -24.86 -10.72 -20.95
N THR A 61 -25.01 -10.26 -22.19
CA THR A 61 -26.29 -10.14 -22.89
C THR A 61 -26.19 -10.53 -24.37
N SER A 62 -27.34 -10.74 -25.02
CA SER A 62 -27.45 -11.16 -26.43
C SER A 62 -28.74 -10.64 -27.09
N TYR A 63 -29.13 -9.41 -26.76
CA TYR A 63 -30.33 -8.75 -27.28
C TYR A 63 -30.28 -8.53 -28.79
N GLY A 64 -29.09 -8.27 -29.36
CA GLY A 64 -28.86 -8.03 -30.78
C GLY A 64 -29.15 -9.24 -31.68
N THR A 65 -29.28 -10.44 -31.11
CA THR A 65 -29.70 -11.66 -31.80
C THR A 65 -31.10 -12.15 -31.37
N GLY A 66 -31.77 -11.38 -30.52
CA GLY A 66 -33.09 -11.72 -29.98
C GLY A 66 -34.24 -11.36 -30.91
N GLU A 67 -35.46 -11.75 -30.52
CA GLU A 67 -36.68 -11.55 -31.31
C GLU A 67 -36.97 -10.07 -31.64
N TYR A 68 -36.55 -9.15 -30.75
CA TYR A 68 -36.75 -7.70 -30.91
C TYR A 68 -35.68 -7.02 -31.79
N ALA A 69 -34.62 -7.72 -32.19
CA ALA A 69 -33.55 -7.22 -33.06
C ALA A 69 -33.99 -7.22 -34.53
N THR A 70 -34.98 -6.38 -34.86
CA THR A 70 -35.54 -6.30 -36.21
C THR A 70 -34.83 -5.26 -37.08
N LYS A 71 -35.03 -5.34 -38.40
CA LYS A 71 -34.57 -4.31 -39.36
C LYS A 71 -35.46 -3.05 -39.39
N LEU A 72 -36.44 -2.93 -38.50
CA LEU A 72 -37.30 -1.75 -38.37
C LEU A 72 -36.51 -0.59 -37.76
N ALA A 73 -36.82 0.64 -38.19
CA ALA A 73 -36.15 1.84 -37.69
C ALA A 73 -36.34 2.00 -36.17
N ALA A 74 -35.28 2.35 -35.47
CA ALA A 74 -35.34 2.73 -34.06
C ALA A 74 -35.80 4.19 -33.94
N ASP A 75 -36.67 4.47 -32.99
CA ASP A 75 -37.09 5.81 -32.63
C ASP A 75 -36.46 6.27 -31.30
N THR A 76 -36.62 7.55 -30.96
CA THR A 76 -36.05 8.13 -29.73
C THR A 76 -36.57 7.48 -28.45
N ILE A 77 -37.84 7.06 -28.39
CA ILE A 77 -38.43 6.45 -27.19
C ILE A 77 -37.85 5.05 -26.99
N ALA A 78 -37.87 4.22 -28.04
CA ALA A 78 -37.30 2.88 -28.01
C ALA A 78 -35.81 2.92 -27.69
N THR A 79 -35.06 3.87 -28.28
CA THR A 79 -33.63 4.05 -28.03
C THR A 79 -33.33 4.41 -26.58
N ASN A 80 -33.97 5.44 -26.05
CA ASN A 80 -33.72 5.88 -24.67
C ASN A 80 -34.14 4.79 -23.68
N THR A 81 -35.29 4.15 -23.90
CA THR A 81 -35.77 3.05 -23.07
C THR A 81 -34.79 1.88 -23.08
N ALA A 82 -34.31 1.46 -24.25
CA ALA A 82 -33.36 0.36 -24.36
C ALA A 82 -32.05 0.70 -23.64
N ILE A 83 -31.49 1.89 -23.84
CA ILE A 83 -30.24 2.30 -23.18
C ILE A 83 -30.41 2.45 -21.66
N ASP A 84 -31.54 2.94 -21.18
CA ASP A 84 -31.80 3.09 -19.74
C ASP A 84 -32.13 1.79 -19.02
N SER A 85 -32.76 0.83 -19.72
CA SER A 85 -33.33 -0.37 -19.09
C SER A 85 -32.64 -1.68 -19.45
N LEU A 86 -31.86 -1.74 -20.54
CA LEU A 86 -31.17 -2.96 -20.97
C LEU A 86 -29.65 -2.86 -20.85
N VAL A 87 -29.11 -1.64 -20.68
CA VAL A 87 -27.71 -1.47 -20.28
C VAL A 87 -27.64 -1.64 -18.77
N HIS A 88 -26.85 -2.61 -18.34
CA HIS A 88 -26.62 -2.96 -16.95
C HIS A 88 -25.12 -2.91 -16.68
N GLY A 89 -24.74 -1.93 -15.88
CA GLY A 89 -23.36 -1.74 -15.47
C GLY A 89 -22.90 -2.76 -14.41
N PRO A 90 -21.62 -2.69 -14.04
CA PRO A 90 -21.04 -3.49 -12.98
C PRO A 90 -21.79 -3.30 -11.66
N SER A 91 -21.81 -4.35 -10.85
CA SER A 91 -22.42 -4.35 -9.53
C SER A 91 -21.40 -4.67 -8.45
N PHE A 92 -21.57 -4.01 -7.31
CA PHE A 92 -20.84 -4.25 -6.08
C PHE A 92 -21.86 -4.45 -4.96
N TYR A 93 -21.67 -5.49 -4.17
CA TYR A 93 -22.60 -5.89 -3.13
C TYR A 93 -21.95 -5.82 -1.76
N ILE A 94 -22.72 -5.35 -0.79
CA ILE A 94 -22.39 -5.40 0.63
C ILE A 94 -23.48 -6.20 1.32
N THR A 95 -23.12 -7.23 2.08
CA THR A 95 -24.03 -7.89 3.01
C THR A 95 -23.79 -7.35 4.40
N THR A 96 -24.84 -6.86 5.05
CA THR A 96 -24.74 -6.27 6.39
C THR A 96 -24.77 -7.33 7.49
N THR A 97 -24.40 -6.98 8.71
CA THR A 97 -24.58 -7.85 9.87
C THR A 97 -26.07 -7.93 10.28
N PRO A 98 -26.52 -9.01 10.95
CA PRO A 98 -27.94 -9.20 11.32
C PRO A 98 -28.56 -8.15 12.24
N ASP A 99 -27.74 -7.34 12.91
CA ASP A 99 -28.15 -6.28 13.84
C ASP A 99 -28.23 -4.89 13.19
N THR A 100 -28.03 -4.81 11.88
CA THR A 100 -28.02 -3.53 11.15
C THR A 100 -29.41 -2.90 11.12
N THR A 101 -29.53 -1.70 11.68
CA THR A 101 -30.75 -0.88 11.65
C THR A 101 -30.65 0.32 10.71
N GLU A 102 -29.43 0.76 10.43
CA GLU A 102 -29.14 1.84 9.51
C GLU A 102 -27.82 1.58 8.77
N PHE A 103 -27.74 2.10 7.55
CA PHE A 103 -26.53 2.06 6.76
C PHE A 103 -26.37 3.37 5.99
N GLU A 104 -25.15 3.88 5.93
CA GLU A 104 -24.85 5.11 5.17
C GLU A 104 -23.64 4.90 4.27
N ILE A 105 -23.79 5.37 3.04
CA ILE A 105 -22.78 5.34 1.99
C ILE A 105 -22.55 6.76 1.50
N ARG A 106 -21.27 7.15 1.46
CA ARG A 106 -20.83 8.39 0.83
C ARG A 106 -20.13 8.05 -0.47
N ILE A 107 -20.62 8.62 -1.57
CA ILE A 107 -20.01 8.54 -2.89
C ILE A 107 -19.43 9.91 -3.22
N SER A 108 -18.17 9.95 -3.65
CA SER A 108 -17.41 11.16 -3.97
C SER A 108 -16.93 11.17 -5.42
N ALA A 109 -17.81 10.80 -6.35
CA ALA A 109 -17.54 10.74 -7.79
C ALA A 109 -18.73 11.29 -8.59
N SER A 110 -18.46 11.88 -9.75
CA SER A 110 -19.51 12.17 -10.73
C SER A 110 -19.88 10.89 -11.48
N GLY A 111 -21.15 10.75 -11.85
CA GLY A 111 -21.63 9.56 -12.54
C GLY A 111 -23.11 9.30 -12.30
N ASN A 112 -23.61 8.27 -12.97
CA ASN A 112 -24.98 7.79 -12.83
C ASN A 112 -24.94 6.50 -12.01
N PHE A 113 -25.61 6.51 -10.87
CA PHE A 113 -25.57 5.41 -9.91
C PHE A 113 -26.97 5.01 -9.48
N THR A 114 -27.09 3.81 -8.98
CA THR A 114 -28.31 3.29 -8.35
C THR A 114 -27.90 2.46 -7.16
N ILE A 115 -28.56 2.71 -6.02
CA ILE A 115 -28.45 1.88 -4.83
C ILE A 115 -29.75 1.11 -4.64
N ASP A 116 -29.64 -0.20 -4.45
CA ASP A 116 -30.69 -1.08 -3.96
C ASP A 116 -30.36 -1.43 -2.52
N TRP A 117 -31.23 -1.08 -1.58
CA TRP A 117 -30.97 -1.29 -0.16
C TRP A 117 -31.25 -2.72 0.31
N GLY A 118 -31.71 -3.60 -0.59
CA GLY A 118 -31.98 -5.00 -0.25
C GLY A 118 -33.29 -5.23 0.52
N ASP A 119 -34.05 -4.18 0.81
CA ASP A 119 -35.39 -4.22 1.40
C ASP A 119 -36.52 -3.89 0.39
N GLY A 120 -36.19 -3.92 -0.90
CA GLY A 120 -37.09 -3.56 -2.00
C GLY A 120 -37.10 -2.06 -2.33
N LYS A 121 -36.38 -1.21 -1.58
CA LYS A 121 -36.20 0.20 -1.94
C LYS A 121 -34.97 0.40 -2.79
N ARG A 122 -35.16 1.12 -3.89
CA ARG A 122 -34.13 1.50 -4.83
C ARG A 122 -34.13 3.00 -5.05
N GLU A 123 -32.95 3.58 -5.10
CA GLU A 123 -32.77 5.02 -5.31
C GLU A 123 -31.72 5.26 -6.41
N PRO A 124 -32.11 5.77 -7.59
CA PRO A 124 -31.17 6.32 -8.54
C PRO A 124 -30.66 7.68 -8.06
N PHE A 125 -29.38 7.97 -8.28
CA PHE A 125 -28.80 9.26 -7.96
C PHE A 125 -27.68 9.65 -8.93
N LEU A 126 -27.37 10.94 -8.92
CA LEU A 126 -26.33 11.53 -9.75
C LEU A 126 -25.22 12.07 -8.86
N ASN A 127 -23.99 11.86 -9.31
CA ASN A 127 -22.80 12.48 -8.75
C ASN A 127 -22.59 12.20 -7.24
N THR A 128 -21.73 13.03 -6.63
CA THR A 128 -21.39 12.97 -5.20
C THR A 128 -22.65 13.07 -4.35
N LYS A 129 -22.85 12.09 -3.46
CA LYS A 129 -24.01 12.03 -2.57
C LYS A 129 -23.67 11.27 -1.29
N VAL A 130 -24.26 11.72 -0.18
CA VAL A 130 -24.38 10.92 1.05
C VAL A 130 -25.78 10.33 1.06
N LEU A 131 -25.85 9.01 1.19
CA LEU A 131 -27.07 8.22 1.15
C LEU A 131 -27.17 7.50 2.48
N SER A 132 -28.27 7.70 3.20
CA SER A 132 -28.51 7.05 4.49
C SER A 132 -29.86 6.37 4.42
N HIS A 133 -29.93 5.15 4.96
CA HIS A 133 -31.15 4.36 4.97
C HIS A 133 -31.36 3.71 6.33
N THR A 134 -32.60 3.77 6.81
CA THR A 134 -33.02 3.14 8.07
C THR A 134 -33.99 2.01 7.74
N TYR A 135 -33.64 0.81 8.20
CA TYR A 135 -34.43 -0.39 7.99
C TYR A 135 -35.58 -0.47 9.00
N ALA A 136 -36.70 -1.07 8.58
CA ALA A 136 -37.88 -1.22 9.43
C ALA A 136 -37.66 -2.24 10.57
N SER A 137 -36.67 -3.11 10.44
CA SER A 137 -36.27 -4.09 11.45
C SER A 137 -34.76 -4.28 11.37
N PRO A 138 -34.07 -4.66 12.45
CA PRO A 138 -32.68 -5.11 12.35
C PRO A 138 -32.62 -6.35 11.45
N GLY A 139 -31.62 -6.41 10.58
CA GLY A 139 -31.48 -7.55 9.69
C GLY A 139 -30.20 -7.58 8.89
N GLU A 140 -29.99 -8.72 8.25
CA GLU A 140 -29.01 -8.88 7.17
C GLU A 140 -29.64 -8.39 5.87
N TYR A 141 -28.97 -7.42 5.23
CA TYR A 141 -29.41 -6.83 3.98
C TYR A 141 -28.29 -6.93 2.95
N THR A 142 -28.64 -7.33 1.73
CA THR A 142 -27.73 -7.28 0.58
C THR A 142 -27.94 -5.97 -0.17
N ILE A 143 -27.09 -4.99 0.11
CA ILE A 143 -27.08 -3.70 -0.55
C ILE A 143 -26.32 -3.84 -1.87
N GLN A 144 -26.93 -3.43 -2.97
CA GLN A 144 -26.30 -3.40 -4.30
C GLN A 144 -26.04 -1.96 -4.71
N LEU A 145 -24.78 -1.63 -4.98
CA LEU A 145 -24.39 -0.44 -5.72
C LEU A 145 -24.15 -0.82 -7.18
N SER A 146 -24.75 -0.06 -8.09
CA SER A 146 -24.53 -0.19 -9.54
C SER A 146 -24.36 1.18 -10.18
N GLY A 147 -23.76 1.21 -11.36
CA GLY A 147 -23.52 2.42 -12.13
C GLY A 147 -22.07 2.58 -12.55
N ARG A 148 -21.71 3.79 -12.96
CA ARG A 148 -20.35 4.10 -13.41
C ARG A 148 -19.96 5.54 -13.12
N ALA A 149 -18.80 5.69 -12.50
CA ALA A 149 -18.17 6.99 -12.32
C ALA A 149 -17.63 7.51 -13.65
N THR A 150 -17.82 8.80 -13.89
CA THR A 150 -17.37 9.52 -15.09
C THR A 150 -16.39 10.65 -14.75
N ASN A 151 -16.23 10.97 -13.47
CA ASN A 151 -15.24 11.94 -13.03
C ASN A 151 -14.91 11.77 -11.54
N TYR A 152 -13.69 12.16 -11.15
CA TYR A 152 -13.27 12.30 -9.76
C TYR A 152 -12.95 13.77 -9.48
N ALA A 153 -13.44 14.26 -8.33
CA ALA A 153 -13.12 15.60 -7.87
C ALA A 153 -11.62 15.71 -7.57
N SER A 154 -10.97 16.77 -8.04
CA SER A 154 -9.60 17.11 -7.65
C SER A 154 -9.65 17.81 -6.29
N SER A 155 -9.42 17.08 -5.19
CA SER A 155 -9.26 17.71 -3.89
C SER A 155 -7.81 18.20 -3.73
N PHE A 156 -7.63 19.52 -3.59
CA PHE A 156 -6.37 20.08 -3.12
C PHE A 156 -6.21 19.73 -1.63
N GLY A 157 -5.35 18.78 -1.31
CA GLY A 157 -4.74 18.67 0.03
C GLY A 157 -5.20 17.56 0.97
N LEU A 158 -6.25 16.77 0.67
CA LEU A 158 -6.60 15.55 1.42
C LEU A 158 -7.17 14.47 0.49
N PRO A 159 -6.79 13.19 0.66
CA PRO A 159 -7.33 12.10 -0.17
C PRO A 159 -8.83 11.91 0.13
N SER A 160 -9.68 12.18 -0.85
CA SER A 160 -11.11 11.84 -0.78
C SER A 160 -11.32 10.46 -1.40
N SER A 161 -11.70 9.48 -0.57
CA SER A 161 -12.13 8.17 -1.09
C SER A 161 -13.34 8.34 -2.00
N VAL A 162 -13.34 7.67 -3.15
CA VAL A 162 -14.47 7.69 -4.12
C VAL A 162 -15.74 7.09 -3.52
N ILE A 163 -15.59 6.22 -2.53
CA ILE A 163 -16.65 5.66 -1.73
C ILE A 163 -16.20 5.48 -0.27
N ASN A 164 -17.08 5.74 0.68
CA ASN A 164 -16.86 5.49 2.10
C ASN A 164 -18.18 5.08 2.76
N PHE A 165 -18.08 4.44 3.92
CA PHE A 165 -19.21 3.91 4.66
C PHE A 165 -19.16 4.41 6.11
N SER A 166 -20.32 4.72 6.67
CA SER A 166 -20.46 4.88 8.12
C SER A 166 -20.75 3.51 8.75
N ASN A 167 -20.38 3.31 10.01
CA ASN A 167 -20.60 2.05 10.75
C ASN A 167 -20.05 0.80 10.02
N LYS A 168 -18.78 0.83 9.57
CA LYS A 168 -18.11 -0.27 8.85
C LYS A 168 -18.12 -1.62 9.56
N GLN A 169 -18.33 -1.63 10.88
CA GLN A 169 -18.53 -2.87 11.64
C GLN A 169 -19.75 -3.66 11.16
N ASN A 170 -20.74 -3.00 10.57
CA ASN A 170 -21.93 -3.65 10.03
C ASN A 170 -21.68 -4.32 8.67
N ILE A 171 -20.46 -4.27 8.11
CA ILE A 171 -20.12 -4.95 6.84
C ILE A 171 -19.68 -6.38 7.16
N ALA A 172 -20.53 -7.36 6.86
CA ALA A 172 -20.24 -8.78 7.07
C ALA A 172 -19.50 -9.40 5.87
N SER A 173 -19.90 -9.05 4.65
CA SER A 173 -19.23 -9.53 3.43
C SER A 173 -19.39 -8.54 2.26
N ILE A 174 -18.51 -8.68 1.28
CA ILE A 174 -18.54 -7.91 0.02
C ILE A 174 -18.38 -8.85 -1.18
N SER A 175 -18.94 -8.47 -2.32
CA SER A 175 -18.73 -9.17 -3.60
C SER A 175 -18.90 -8.24 -4.79
N GLY A 176 -18.48 -8.69 -5.98
CA GLY A 176 -18.59 -7.92 -7.21
C GLY A 176 -17.44 -6.94 -7.46
N LYS A 177 -17.55 -6.19 -8.55
CA LYS A 177 -16.44 -5.48 -9.19
C LYS A 177 -16.50 -3.97 -8.90
N LEU A 178 -16.07 -3.57 -7.71
CA LEU A 178 -16.06 -2.16 -7.29
C LEU A 178 -15.22 -1.28 -8.22
N GLY A 179 -14.08 -1.78 -8.70
CA GLY A 179 -13.22 -1.10 -9.66
C GLY A 179 -13.89 -0.81 -11.01
N ARG A 180 -14.93 -1.56 -11.40
CA ARG A 180 -15.69 -1.27 -12.65
C ARG A 180 -16.71 -0.15 -12.44
N ILE A 181 -17.24 0.01 -11.22
CA ILE A 181 -18.09 1.14 -10.84
C ILE A 181 -17.24 2.41 -10.72
N PHE A 182 -16.05 2.31 -10.15
CA PHE A 182 -15.07 3.38 -10.02
C PHE A 182 -13.78 3.05 -10.80
N PRO A 183 -13.83 3.11 -12.15
CA PRO A 183 -12.71 2.73 -13.01
C PRO A 183 -11.61 3.77 -13.02
N THR A 184 -10.47 3.42 -13.61
CA THR A 184 -9.56 4.43 -14.13
C THR A 184 -10.25 5.23 -15.24
N LEU A 185 -10.11 6.55 -15.17
CA LEU A 185 -10.61 7.50 -16.17
C LEU A 185 -9.43 8.16 -16.87
N GLU A 186 -9.69 8.81 -18.01
CA GLU A 186 -8.68 9.57 -18.73
C GLU A 186 -8.00 10.58 -17.80
N ASN A 187 -6.70 10.38 -17.55
CA ASN A 187 -5.88 11.20 -16.67
C ASN A 187 -6.36 11.31 -15.20
N LYS A 188 -7.22 10.39 -14.70
CA LYS A 188 -7.63 10.35 -13.29
C LYS A 188 -7.82 8.92 -12.78
N ASN A 189 -7.26 8.65 -11.60
CA ASN A 189 -7.45 7.38 -10.91
C ASN A 189 -8.41 7.54 -9.71
N PRO A 190 -9.18 6.49 -9.37
CA PRO A 190 -9.92 6.44 -8.13
C PRO A 190 -8.97 6.32 -6.94
N THR A 191 -9.41 6.78 -5.77
CA THR A 191 -8.77 6.54 -4.48
C THR A 191 -9.74 5.80 -3.57
N PHE A 192 -9.32 4.69 -2.98
CA PHE A 192 -10.03 3.84 -2.02
C PHE A 192 -9.46 3.99 -0.60
N TYR A 193 -9.06 5.21 -0.25
CA TYR A 193 -8.47 5.53 1.03
C TYR A 193 -9.41 5.18 2.19
N LYS A 194 -8.95 4.32 3.11
CA LYS A 194 -9.72 3.86 4.27
C LYS A 194 -11.07 3.20 3.93
N LEU A 195 -11.17 2.58 2.76
CA LEU A 195 -12.40 2.00 2.22
C LEU A 195 -13.16 1.13 3.24
N PHE A 196 -12.50 0.10 3.77
CA PHE A 196 -13.01 -0.82 4.78
C PHE A 196 -12.23 -0.74 6.10
N GLN A 197 -11.51 0.36 6.35
CA GLN A 197 -10.81 0.55 7.61
C GLN A 197 -11.75 0.30 8.80
N ASP A 198 -11.33 -0.53 9.76
CA ASP A 198 -12.09 -0.94 10.92
C ASP A 198 -13.35 -1.76 10.61
N ALA A 199 -13.53 -2.34 9.42
CA ALA A 199 -14.60 -3.31 9.16
C ALA A 199 -14.23 -4.69 9.76
N THR A 200 -14.33 -4.84 11.09
CA THR A 200 -13.78 -6.03 11.78
C THR A 200 -14.54 -7.32 11.46
N ASN A 201 -15.80 -7.21 11.03
CA ASN A 201 -16.62 -8.35 10.59
C ASN A 201 -16.35 -8.77 9.13
N LEU A 202 -15.61 -7.97 8.35
CA LEU A 202 -15.23 -8.33 6.98
C LEU A 202 -14.06 -9.31 6.99
N THR A 203 -14.30 -10.54 6.55
CA THR A 203 -13.33 -11.66 6.70
C THR A 203 -12.71 -12.16 5.40
N SER A 204 -13.20 -11.70 4.25
CA SER A 204 -12.70 -12.09 2.92
C SER A 204 -12.74 -10.94 1.94
N ILE A 205 -11.94 -11.05 0.88
CA ILE A 205 -11.87 -10.10 -0.23
C ILE A 205 -12.15 -10.88 -1.52
N PRO A 206 -13.05 -10.42 -2.40
CA PRO A 206 -13.23 -11.03 -3.72
C PRO A 206 -12.02 -10.71 -4.63
N GLU A 207 -11.57 -11.68 -5.43
CA GLU A 207 -10.38 -11.53 -6.30
C GLU A 207 -10.53 -10.38 -7.29
N ASP A 208 -11.74 -10.15 -7.79
CA ASP A 208 -12.11 -9.20 -8.84
C ASP A 208 -12.59 -7.84 -8.28
N LEU A 209 -12.39 -7.57 -6.98
CA LEU A 209 -12.87 -6.34 -6.33
C LEU A 209 -12.45 -5.07 -7.10
N PHE A 210 -11.20 -5.05 -7.54
CA PHE A 210 -10.54 -3.91 -8.18
C PHE A 210 -10.38 -4.08 -9.70
N ASP A 211 -11.05 -5.05 -10.31
CA ASP A 211 -11.13 -5.16 -11.77
C ASP A 211 -11.62 -3.84 -12.38
N GLY A 212 -11.04 -3.42 -13.50
CA GLY A 212 -11.37 -2.14 -14.17
C GLY A 212 -10.56 -0.93 -13.70
N ILE A 213 -9.63 -1.13 -12.76
CA ILE A 213 -8.62 -0.12 -12.41
C ILE A 213 -7.33 -0.48 -13.15
N GLU A 214 -6.81 0.48 -13.91
CA GLU A 214 -5.56 0.37 -14.65
C GLU A 214 -4.67 1.57 -14.28
N THR A 215 -3.41 1.36 -13.91
CA THR A 215 -2.47 2.48 -13.69
C THR A 215 -1.51 2.65 -14.87
N SER A 216 -1.04 3.88 -15.07
CA SER A 216 -0.13 4.28 -16.15
C SER A 216 0.73 5.45 -15.65
N PRO A 217 2.00 5.57 -16.07
CA PRO A 217 2.95 6.52 -15.45
C PRO A 217 2.66 7.99 -15.78
N TYR A 218 1.77 8.25 -16.77
CA TYR A 218 1.45 9.59 -17.28
C TYR A 218 0.15 10.17 -16.71
N VAL A 219 -0.61 9.37 -15.97
CA VAL A 219 -1.85 9.80 -15.33
C VAL A 219 -1.49 10.25 -13.92
N GLY A 220 -1.91 11.45 -13.51
CA GLY A 220 -1.73 11.98 -12.15
C GLY A 220 -2.07 10.90 -11.11
N ILE A 221 -1.03 10.24 -10.62
CA ILE A 221 -1.17 8.98 -9.90
C ILE A 221 -1.76 9.31 -8.54
N GLY A 222 -2.93 8.75 -8.25
CA GLY A 222 -3.68 9.03 -7.03
C GLY A 222 -2.84 8.65 -5.82
N THR A 223 -2.33 9.65 -5.11
CA THR A 223 -1.73 9.46 -3.79
C THR A 223 -2.73 8.69 -2.92
N PHE A 224 -2.28 7.72 -2.12
CA PHE A 224 -3.12 6.96 -1.19
C PHE A 224 -4.16 6.02 -1.81
N MET A 225 -4.00 5.58 -3.08
CA MET A 225 -5.02 4.78 -3.80
C MET A 225 -5.63 3.63 -2.99
N PHE A 226 -4.83 2.83 -2.29
CA PHE A 226 -5.30 1.72 -1.44
C PHE A 226 -4.88 1.89 0.02
N ALA A 227 -4.45 3.09 0.42
CA ALA A 227 -3.95 3.31 1.75
C ALA A 227 -5.04 3.05 2.80
N SER A 228 -4.71 2.21 3.78
CA SER A 228 -5.60 1.74 4.85
C SER A 228 -6.90 1.10 4.35
N ALA A 229 -6.98 0.65 3.09
CA ALA A 229 -8.21 0.14 2.50
C ALA A 229 -8.81 -1.04 3.29
N PHE A 230 -7.97 -1.89 3.88
CA PHE A 230 -8.38 -3.04 4.71
C PHE A 230 -7.76 -3.03 6.11
N ARG A 231 -7.31 -1.86 6.59
CA ARG A 231 -6.67 -1.75 7.91
C ARG A 231 -7.64 -2.17 9.01
N ASN A 232 -7.18 -2.99 9.96
CA ASN A 232 -7.95 -3.44 11.13
C ASN A 232 -9.29 -4.11 10.75
N THR A 233 -9.25 -4.95 9.71
CA THR A 233 -10.38 -5.80 9.29
C THR A 233 -10.18 -7.24 9.76
N GLY A 234 -11.22 -8.06 9.69
CA GLY A 234 -11.17 -9.49 10.02
C GLY A 234 -10.60 -10.37 8.89
N ILE A 235 -10.03 -9.79 7.83
CA ILE A 235 -9.61 -10.54 6.64
C ILE A 235 -8.52 -11.56 6.96
N THR A 236 -8.70 -12.79 6.48
CA THR A 236 -7.77 -13.90 6.78
C THR A 236 -6.88 -14.31 5.62
N SER A 237 -7.19 -13.85 4.40
CA SER A 237 -6.43 -14.11 3.19
C SER A 237 -6.52 -12.95 2.20
N ILE A 238 -5.50 -12.81 1.35
CA ILE A 238 -5.45 -11.83 0.27
C ILE A 238 -5.56 -12.60 -1.06
N PRO A 239 -6.45 -12.22 -1.98
CA PRO A 239 -6.46 -12.77 -3.34
C PRO A 239 -5.20 -12.37 -4.11
N GLY A 240 -4.59 -13.32 -4.83
CA GLY A 240 -3.33 -13.08 -5.55
C GLY A 240 -3.43 -12.07 -6.70
N LYS A 241 -4.61 -11.89 -7.29
CA LYS A 241 -4.85 -10.94 -8.38
C LYS A 241 -5.54 -9.65 -7.95
N LEU A 242 -5.66 -9.39 -6.64
CA LEU A 242 -6.37 -8.22 -6.13
C LEU A 242 -5.89 -6.89 -6.76
N PHE A 243 -4.61 -6.79 -7.12
CA PHE A 243 -4.03 -5.60 -7.75
C PHE A 243 -3.52 -5.87 -9.18
N SER A 244 -4.05 -6.85 -9.91
CA SER A 244 -3.53 -7.22 -11.23
C SER A 244 -3.64 -6.12 -12.29
N GLY A 245 -4.57 -5.16 -12.14
CA GLY A 245 -4.65 -4.01 -13.03
C GLY A 245 -3.63 -2.90 -12.73
N ILE A 246 -2.91 -2.98 -11.60
CA ILE A 246 -1.99 -1.92 -11.15
C ILE A 246 -0.58 -2.21 -11.66
N THR A 247 -0.06 -1.34 -12.52
CA THR A 247 1.25 -1.51 -13.18
C THR A 247 2.31 -0.48 -12.77
N SER A 248 1.86 0.65 -12.21
CA SER A 248 2.71 1.75 -11.76
C SER A 248 2.47 2.10 -10.30
N THR A 249 3.52 2.49 -9.59
CA THR A 249 3.45 2.94 -8.18
C THR A 249 3.04 4.41 -8.06
N ALA A 250 2.30 4.76 -7.01
CA ALA A 250 2.05 6.14 -6.60
C ALA A 250 2.54 6.38 -5.16
N ASN A 251 2.65 7.66 -4.78
CA ASN A 251 2.90 8.05 -3.39
C ASN A 251 1.84 7.43 -2.47
N ASN A 252 2.33 6.73 -1.45
CA ASN A 252 1.55 6.18 -0.36
C ASN A 252 0.48 5.18 -0.82
N MET A 253 0.66 4.57 -2.00
CA MET A 253 -0.36 3.75 -2.65
C MET A 253 -0.86 2.60 -1.77
N PHE A 254 0.03 1.90 -1.08
CA PHE A 254 -0.28 0.74 -0.25
C PHE A 254 -0.05 0.97 1.25
N ASP A 255 -0.07 2.23 1.68
CA ASP A 255 0.21 2.59 3.06
C ASP A 255 -0.80 1.94 4.01
N PHE A 256 -0.33 1.09 4.91
CA PHE A 256 -1.15 0.40 5.91
C PHE A 256 -2.32 -0.40 5.32
N THR A 257 -2.28 -0.78 4.03
CA THR A 257 -3.40 -1.40 3.32
C THR A 257 -3.97 -2.62 4.06
N PHE A 258 -3.11 -3.50 4.59
CA PHE A 258 -3.48 -4.71 5.32
C PHE A 258 -3.04 -4.68 6.80
N SER A 259 -2.68 -3.50 7.32
CA SER A 259 -2.22 -3.34 8.71
C SER A 259 -3.25 -3.85 9.71
N ASP A 260 -2.79 -4.49 10.77
CA ASP A 260 -3.60 -4.99 11.89
C ASP A 260 -4.69 -5.99 11.45
N THR A 261 -4.40 -6.82 10.44
CA THR A 261 -5.31 -7.89 9.97
C THR A 261 -4.80 -9.28 10.36
N PRO A 262 -5.69 -10.28 10.54
CA PRO A 262 -5.29 -11.63 10.95
C PRO A 262 -4.67 -12.48 9.81
N ILE A 263 -4.32 -11.89 8.66
CA ILE A 263 -3.71 -12.62 7.53
C ILE A 263 -2.44 -13.36 7.96
N THR A 264 -2.25 -14.57 7.42
CA THR A 264 -1.14 -15.46 7.78
C THR A 264 -0.15 -15.72 6.64
N SER A 265 -0.50 -15.30 5.42
CA SER A 265 0.33 -15.45 4.22
C SER A 265 0.12 -14.30 3.25
N ILE A 266 1.14 -14.05 2.43
CA ILE A 266 1.11 -13.07 1.34
C ILE A 266 1.15 -13.85 0.02
N PRO A 267 0.25 -13.58 -0.94
CA PRO A 267 0.35 -14.17 -2.27
C PRO A 267 1.61 -13.72 -3.00
N GLU A 268 2.31 -14.65 -3.65
CA GLU A 268 3.55 -14.35 -4.39
C GLU A 268 3.36 -13.28 -5.46
N ASN A 269 2.21 -13.29 -6.15
CA ASN A 269 1.92 -12.40 -7.27
C ASN A 269 1.21 -11.10 -6.89
N LEU A 270 1.07 -10.78 -5.59
CA LEU A 270 0.28 -9.64 -5.14
C LEU A 270 0.70 -8.31 -5.77
N PHE A 271 2.01 -8.13 -5.98
CA PHE A 271 2.61 -6.94 -6.59
C PHE A 271 3.34 -7.24 -7.91
N ALA A 272 3.08 -8.40 -8.53
CA ALA A 272 3.82 -8.84 -9.70
C ALA A 272 3.69 -7.89 -10.91
N ASN A 273 2.61 -7.12 -11.00
CA ASN A 273 2.41 -6.23 -12.14
C ASN A 273 3.03 -4.83 -11.96
N LEU A 274 3.53 -4.49 -10.78
CA LEU A 274 4.18 -3.20 -10.50
C LEU A 274 5.56 -3.10 -11.19
N THR A 275 5.58 -2.88 -12.51
CA THR A 275 6.80 -2.81 -13.32
C THR A 275 7.39 -1.40 -13.41
N GLU A 276 6.64 -0.37 -13.01
CA GLU A 276 7.04 1.02 -13.13
C GLU A 276 7.03 1.72 -11.77
N ALA A 277 8.21 2.05 -11.24
CA ALA A 277 8.36 2.73 -9.96
C ALA A 277 8.83 4.19 -10.14
N SER A 278 8.03 5.14 -9.65
CA SER A 278 8.29 6.59 -9.71
C SER A 278 8.17 7.29 -8.34
N SER A 279 7.82 6.55 -7.28
CA SER A 279 7.40 7.10 -5.99
C SER A 279 8.40 6.87 -4.85
N PRO A 280 8.59 7.85 -3.93
CA PRO A 280 9.34 7.66 -2.70
C PRO A 280 8.70 6.70 -1.69
N SER A 281 7.44 6.92 -1.31
CA SER A 281 6.75 6.08 -0.32
C SER A 281 5.69 5.23 -1.02
N VAL A 282 5.67 3.92 -0.79
CA VAL A 282 4.72 3.00 -1.46
C VAL A 282 4.16 1.96 -0.51
N PHE A 283 5.01 1.31 0.28
CA PHE A 283 4.66 0.16 1.11
C PHE A 283 4.75 0.46 2.61
N GLN A 284 4.50 1.71 3.00
CA GLN A 284 4.64 2.09 4.41
C GLN A 284 3.63 1.32 5.26
N GLY A 285 4.09 0.48 6.18
CA GLY A 285 3.21 -0.26 7.09
C GLY A 285 2.23 -1.23 6.42
N THR A 286 2.42 -1.59 5.13
CA THR A 286 1.44 -2.37 4.36
C THR A 286 0.97 -3.63 5.07
N PHE A 287 1.87 -4.34 5.76
CA PHE A 287 1.59 -5.55 6.54
C PHE A 287 1.83 -5.38 8.04
N TRP A 288 1.88 -4.14 8.55
CA TRP A 288 2.13 -3.86 9.98
C TRP A 288 1.21 -4.69 10.86
N GLY A 289 1.75 -5.35 11.89
CA GLY A 289 0.96 -6.03 12.92
C GLY A 289 0.16 -7.24 12.43
N THR A 290 0.46 -7.75 11.23
CA THR A 290 -0.21 -8.93 10.69
C THR A 290 0.38 -10.24 11.24
N ASN A 291 -0.33 -11.35 11.05
CA ASN A 291 0.10 -12.67 11.51
C ASN A 291 0.90 -13.46 10.45
N ILE A 292 1.48 -12.79 9.45
CA ILE A 292 2.23 -13.45 8.39
C ILE A 292 3.37 -14.29 8.95
N THR A 293 3.56 -15.47 8.38
CA THR A 293 4.60 -16.43 8.82
C THR A 293 5.81 -16.44 7.88
N SER A 294 5.62 -16.01 6.64
CA SER A 294 6.66 -15.96 5.60
C SER A 294 6.41 -14.82 4.62
N ILE A 295 7.48 -14.32 4.00
CA ILE A 295 7.42 -13.40 2.87
C ILE A 295 7.76 -14.18 1.58
N PRO A 296 6.99 -14.05 0.49
CA PRO A 296 7.38 -14.60 -0.80
C PRO A 296 8.66 -13.96 -1.32
N SER A 297 9.62 -14.74 -1.83
CA SER A 297 10.90 -14.21 -2.34
C SER A 297 10.71 -13.22 -3.49
N GLY A 298 9.71 -13.47 -4.34
CA GLY A 298 9.38 -12.62 -5.49
C GLY A 298 8.51 -11.40 -5.19
N LEU A 299 8.15 -11.11 -3.93
CA LEU A 299 7.13 -10.11 -3.59
C LEU A 299 7.39 -8.73 -4.22
N PHE A 300 8.65 -8.32 -4.32
CA PHE A 300 9.06 -7.04 -4.91
C PHE A 300 9.88 -7.18 -6.19
N ALA A 301 9.93 -8.36 -6.81
CA ALA A 301 10.86 -8.68 -7.91
C ALA A 301 10.71 -7.80 -9.17
N ASN A 302 9.53 -7.20 -9.38
CA ASN A 302 9.24 -6.39 -10.55
C ASN A 302 9.39 -4.87 -10.35
N LEU A 303 9.77 -4.41 -9.15
CA LEU A 303 10.05 -3.01 -8.86
C LEU A 303 11.38 -2.55 -9.50
N ARG A 304 11.42 -2.40 -10.84
CA ARG A 304 12.61 -2.04 -11.62
C ARG A 304 12.76 -0.52 -11.78
N GLY A 305 12.87 0.23 -10.67
CA GLY A 305 12.98 1.69 -10.73
C GLY A 305 13.52 2.35 -9.46
N ARG A 306 13.53 3.70 -9.44
CA ARG A 306 13.94 4.50 -8.27
C ARG A 306 12.83 4.49 -7.23
N ILE A 307 12.84 3.48 -6.38
CA ILE A 307 12.15 3.52 -5.10
C ILE A 307 12.85 4.57 -4.22
N GLY A 308 12.10 5.56 -3.73
CA GLY A 308 12.67 6.67 -2.95
C GLY A 308 12.50 6.50 -1.43
N GLY A 309 12.41 7.63 -0.72
CA GLY A 309 12.40 7.62 0.74
C GLY A 309 11.10 7.09 1.35
N GLN A 310 11.20 6.39 2.48
CA GLN A 310 10.08 5.73 3.19
C GLN A 310 9.40 4.56 2.46
N ALA A 311 9.95 4.10 1.34
CA ALA A 311 9.34 3.05 0.53
C ALA A 311 8.94 1.78 1.29
N PHE A 312 9.79 1.33 2.22
CA PHE A 312 9.56 0.15 3.05
C PHE A 312 9.47 0.50 4.54
N TYR A 313 9.07 1.74 4.84
CA TYR A 313 8.92 2.20 6.22
C TYR A 313 7.93 1.28 6.93
N ALA A 314 8.40 0.56 7.96
CA ALA A 314 7.59 -0.29 8.81
C ALA A 314 6.75 -1.37 8.11
N THR A 315 7.12 -1.76 6.87
CA THR A 315 6.29 -2.66 6.02
C THR A 315 5.88 -3.95 6.73
N PHE A 316 6.78 -4.55 7.51
CA PHE A 316 6.54 -5.79 8.27
C PHE A 316 6.68 -5.58 9.79
N THR A 317 6.59 -4.34 10.28
CA THR A 317 6.68 -4.07 11.73
C THR A 317 5.66 -4.89 12.50
N ASP A 318 6.05 -5.41 13.66
CA ASP A 318 5.21 -6.20 14.56
C ASP A 318 4.56 -7.44 13.93
N CYS A 319 5.07 -7.92 12.78
CA CYS A 319 4.74 -9.24 12.25
C CYS A 319 5.41 -10.33 13.10
N LYS A 320 4.93 -10.52 14.34
CA LYS A 320 5.58 -11.34 15.37
C LYS A 320 5.74 -12.81 14.98
N SER A 321 4.88 -13.30 14.10
CA SER A 321 4.92 -14.67 13.58
C SER A 321 5.92 -14.88 12.44
N LEU A 322 6.50 -13.81 11.88
CA LEU A 322 7.48 -13.88 10.79
C LEU A 322 8.84 -14.34 11.34
N GLN A 323 9.34 -15.47 10.83
CA GLN A 323 10.57 -16.10 11.35
C GLN A 323 11.80 -15.96 10.44
N SER A 324 11.60 -15.64 9.15
CA SER A 324 12.69 -15.56 8.17
C SER A 324 12.45 -14.50 7.12
N ILE A 325 13.52 -13.95 6.57
CA ILE A 325 13.51 -13.02 5.44
C ILE A 325 14.07 -13.76 4.21
N PRO A 326 13.42 -13.71 3.03
CA PRO A 326 14.00 -14.21 1.79
C PRO A 326 15.26 -13.43 1.42
N GLU A 327 16.30 -14.12 0.95
CA GLU A 327 17.57 -13.49 0.55
C GLU A 327 17.39 -12.44 -0.56
N ASP A 328 16.56 -12.74 -1.55
CA ASP A 328 16.35 -11.91 -2.73
C ASP A 328 15.23 -10.87 -2.59
N LEU A 329 14.72 -10.63 -1.38
CA LEU A 329 13.53 -9.78 -1.15
C LEU A 329 13.64 -8.38 -1.78
N PHE A 330 14.84 -7.78 -1.75
CA PHE A 330 15.12 -6.47 -2.34
C PHE A 330 16.05 -6.51 -3.55
N ALA A 331 16.31 -7.69 -4.13
CA ALA A 331 17.31 -7.87 -5.20
C ALA A 331 16.97 -7.14 -6.52
N SER A 332 15.70 -6.79 -6.74
CA SER A 332 15.25 -6.00 -7.90
C SER A 332 15.44 -4.49 -7.72
N ILE A 333 15.69 -4.04 -6.49
CA ILE A 333 15.72 -2.62 -6.13
C ILE A 333 17.15 -2.12 -6.28
N SER A 334 17.42 -1.44 -7.40
CA SER A 334 18.71 -0.85 -7.72
C SER A 334 18.67 0.68 -7.61
N SER A 335 18.44 1.21 -6.41
CA SER A 335 18.41 2.65 -6.13
C SER A 335 19.55 3.07 -5.20
N ALA A 336 19.89 4.37 -5.27
CA ALA A 336 20.74 4.96 -4.24
C ALA A 336 19.99 4.96 -2.89
N PRO A 337 20.72 4.90 -1.76
CA PRO A 337 20.14 5.12 -0.44
C PRO A 337 19.20 6.32 -0.41
N ALA A 338 18.03 6.17 0.21
CA ALA A 338 17.05 7.24 0.35
C ALA A 338 16.63 7.42 1.81
N THR A 339 16.17 8.63 2.13
CA THR A 339 15.73 9.00 3.48
C THR A 339 14.67 8.03 4.01
N SER A 340 14.91 7.48 5.19
CA SER A 340 13.98 6.57 5.89
C SER A 340 13.57 5.30 5.11
N MET A 341 14.34 4.87 4.09
CA MET A 341 13.95 3.79 3.18
C MET A 341 13.55 2.48 3.88
N PHE A 342 14.30 2.07 4.91
CA PHE A 342 14.09 0.82 5.66
C PHE A 342 13.79 1.04 7.15
N VAL A 343 13.25 2.20 7.51
CA VAL A 343 12.95 2.49 8.92
C VAL A 343 11.95 1.47 9.44
N GLN A 344 12.28 0.82 10.56
CA GLN A 344 11.43 -0.18 11.22
C GLN A 344 10.98 -1.36 10.36
N THR A 345 11.49 -1.57 9.14
CA THR A 345 10.92 -2.54 8.17
C THR A 345 10.64 -3.93 8.76
N PHE A 346 11.52 -4.43 9.64
CA PHE A 346 11.38 -5.72 10.34
C PHE A 346 11.32 -5.58 11.87
N ALA A 347 11.04 -4.39 12.40
CA ALA A 347 11.01 -4.15 13.83
C ALA A 347 9.91 -5.01 14.50
N GLY A 348 10.21 -5.58 15.67
CA GLY A 348 9.26 -6.40 16.44
C GLY A 348 8.87 -7.73 15.78
N THR A 349 9.58 -8.16 14.73
CA THR A 349 9.35 -9.46 14.08
C THR A 349 10.04 -10.60 14.83
N GLY A 350 9.60 -11.83 14.58
CA GLY A 350 10.16 -13.04 15.18
C GLY A 350 11.45 -13.56 14.52
N ILE A 351 12.05 -12.82 13.58
CA ILE A 351 13.16 -13.30 12.76
C ILE A 351 14.40 -13.67 13.60
N THR A 352 15.08 -14.76 13.22
CA THR A 352 16.25 -15.27 13.95
C THR A 352 17.58 -15.07 13.22
N SER A 353 17.54 -14.69 11.95
CA SER A 353 18.71 -14.45 11.10
C SER A 353 18.41 -13.40 10.03
N ILE A 354 19.45 -12.66 9.63
CA ILE A 354 19.40 -11.71 8.52
C ILE A 354 20.13 -12.34 7.32
N PRO A 355 19.54 -12.35 6.10
CA PRO A 355 20.26 -12.79 4.91
C PRO A 355 21.45 -11.89 4.60
N GLU A 356 22.57 -12.48 4.19
CA GLU A 356 23.83 -11.74 3.92
C GLU A 356 23.65 -10.70 2.81
N ASN A 357 22.90 -11.03 1.77
CA ASN A 357 22.73 -10.20 0.58
C ASN A 357 21.50 -9.27 0.60
N LEU A 358 20.82 -9.14 1.74
CA LEU A 358 19.52 -8.45 1.83
C LEU A 358 19.52 -7.01 1.27
N PHE A 359 20.61 -6.26 1.47
CA PHE A 359 20.77 -4.88 0.97
C PHE A 359 21.87 -4.74 -0.09
N SER A 360 22.35 -5.85 -0.67
CA SER A 360 23.52 -5.89 -1.57
C SER A 360 23.38 -5.06 -2.86
N THR A 361 22.15 -4.73 -3.25
CA THR A 361 21.81 -3.93 -4.44
C THR A 361 21.69 -2.44 -4.16
N ILE A 362 21.59 -2.04 -2.89
CA ILE A 362 21.51 -0.64 -2.46
C ILE A 362 22.93 -0.09 -2.26
N ARG A 363 23.34 0.86 -3.11
CA ARG A 363 24.73 1.32 -3.17
C ARG A 363 24.85 2.83 -3.21
N GLY A 364 25.74 3.39 -2.40
CA GLY A 364 26.07 4.81 -2.40
C GLY A 364 26.25 5.41 -1.00
N ALA A 365 26.24 6.74 -0.93
CA ALA A 365 26.38 7.47 0.32
C ALA A 365 25.17 7.23 1.25
N PRO A 366 25.38 7.16 2.58
CA PRO A 366 24.33 7.18 3.58
C PRO A 366 23.24 8.24 3.35
N ALA A 367 22.00 7.86 3.62
CA ALA A 367 20.87 8.78 3.70
C ALA A 367 20.34 8.89 5.13
N SER A 368 19.69 10.01 5.44
CA SER A 368 19.11 10.29 6.74
C SER A 368 18.14 9.18 7.18
N THR A 369 18.29 8.68 8.41
CA THR A 369 17.44 7.65 9.04
C THR A 369 17.31 6.32 8.27
N MET A 370 18.11 6.06 7.23
CA MET A 370 17.80 5.01 6.25
C MET A 370 17.60 3.60 6.83
N PHE A 371 18.32 3.25 7.91
CA PHE A 371 18.18 1.98 8.64
C PHE A 371 17.72 2.15 10.08
N ALA A 372 17.07 3.28 10.42
CA ALA A 372 16.69 3.52 11.80
C ALA A 372 15.69 2.45 12.26
N SER A 373 16.00 1.77 13.36
CA SER A 373 15.19 0.71 13.97
C SER A 373 14.86 -0.49 13.07
N THR A 374 15.53 -0.68 11.92
CA THR A 374 15.16 -1.70 10.92
C THR A 374 14.96 -3.11 11.50
N PHE A 375 15.81 -3.54 12.42
CA PHE A 375 15.76 -4.85 13.08
C PHE A 375 15.49 -4.75 14.58
N SER A 376 14.97 -3.61 15.05
CA SER A 376 14.74 -3.39 16.48
C SER A 376 13.78 -4.44 17.05
N GLY A 377 14.10 -5.02 18.20
CA GLY A 377 13.25 -5.99 18.89
C GLY A 377 13.13 -7.35 18.20
N THR A 378 14.05 -7.70 17.29
CA THR A 378 14.08 -9.01 16.63
C THR A 378 14.83 -10.06 17.46
N ASN A 379 14.70 -11.33 17.08
CA ASN A 379 15.35 -12.46 17.76
C ASN A 379 16.68 -12.88 17.08
N ILE A 380 17.30 -11.99 16.30
CA ILE A 380 18.54 -12.29 15.58
C ILE A 380 19.66 -12.70 16.55
N THR A 381 20.46 -13.67 16.14
CA THR A 381 21.60 -14.17 16.94
C THR A 381 22.95 -13.66 16.45
N SER A 382 23.02 -13.26 15.18
CA SER A 382 24.22 -12.73 14.52
C SER A 382 23.82 -11.71 13.45
N ILE A 383 24.76 -10.83 13.11
CA ILE A 383 24.65 -9.89 11.99
C ILE A 383 25.63 -10.35 10.90
N PRO A 384 25.22 -10.42 9.61
CA PRO A 384 26.15 -10.66 8.52
C PRO A 384 27.17 -9.50 8.38
N SER A 385 28.45 -9.81 8.21
CA SER A 385 29.51 -8.79 8.03
C SER A 385 29.23 -7.87 6.84
N GLY A 386 28.75 -8.45 5.74
CA GLY A 386 28.44 -7.74 4.50
C GLY A 386 27.13 -6.95 4.50
N LEU A 387 26.34 -6.92 5.58
CA LEU A 387 24.98 -6.40 5.57
C LEU A 387 24.87 -4.95 5.05
N PHE A 388 25.85 -4.09 5.36
CA PHE A 388 25.92 -2.71 4.90
C PHE A 388 27.07 -2.44 3.90
N ALA A 389 27.66 -3.47 3.30
CA ALA A 389 28.84 -3.32 2.42
C ALA A 389 28.61 -2.47 1.16
N GLY A 390 27.35 -2.29 0.74
CA GLY A 390 26.98 -1.39 -0.36
C GLY A 390 26.99 0.10 0.01
N ILE A 391 26.98 0.42 1.31
CA ILE A 391 26.83 1.78 1.82
C ILE A 391 28.20 2.34 2.17
N SER A 392 28.57 3.43 1.52
CA SER A 392 29.90 4.02 1.68
C SER A 392 29.90 5.54 1.57
N GLY A 393 30.53 6.22 2.52
CA GLY A 393 30.66 7.68 2.52
C GLY A 393 30.56 8.30 3.91
N ALA A 394 30.34 9.62 3.93
CA ALA A 394 30.18 10.37 5.17
C ALA A 394 28.93 9.91 5.94
N PRO A 395 29.00 9.85 7.28
CA PRO A 395 27.84 9.73 8.16
C PRO A 395 26.67 10.64 7.78
N ASN A 396 25.46 10.21 8.12
CA ASN A 396 24.25 11.02 7.99
C ASN A 396 23.41 10.93 9.27
N TYR A 397 22.52 11.91 9.46
CA TYR A 397 21.60 12.02 10.59
C TYR A 397 20.85 10.71 10.83
N ASN A 398 20.94 10.17 12.06
CA ASN A 398 20.21 8.98 12.53
C ASN A 398 20.32 7.72 11.66
N MET A 399 21.34 7.61 10.79
CA MET A 399 21.34 6.57 9.75
C MET A 399 21.27 5.13 10.28
N PHE A 400 21.84 4.86 11.47
CA PHE A 400 21.77 3.58 12.19
C PHE A 400 21.12 3.69 13.58
N GLN A 401 20.31 4.72 13.80
CA GLN A 401 19.64 4.92 15.08
C GLN A 401 18.80 3.69 15.42
N ASN A 402 19.03 3.08 16.59
CA ASN A 402 18.26 1.94 17.08
C ASN A 402 18.22 0.70 16.17
N THR A 403 19.07 0.61 15.13
CA THR A 403 18.95 -0.43 14.08
C THR A 403 18.82 -1.85 14.62
N PHE A 404 19.57 -2.19 15.67
CA PHE A 404 19.53 -3.48 16.36
C PHE A 404 19.10 -3.35 17.83
N SER A 405 18.44 -2.25 18.22
CA SER A 405 18.02 -2.09 19.62
C SER A 405 17.07 -3.20 20.03
N ASN A 406 17.13 -3.62 21.29
CA ASN A 406 16.33 -4.71 21.86
C ASN A 406 16.49 -6.07 21.15
N CYS A 407 17.56 -6.28 20.37
CA CYS A 407 17.92 -7.61 19.85
C CYS A 407 18.53 -8.45 20.97
N LYS A 408 17.69 -8.93 21.89
CA LYS A 408 18.13 -9.56 23.15
C LYS A 408 18.91 -10.85 22.95
N SER A 409 18.81 -11.48 21.78
CA SER A 409 19.51 -12.72 21.42
C SER A 409 20.83 -12.49 20.67
N LEU A 410 21.15 -11.26 20.30
CA LEU A 410 22.36 -10.92 19.55
C LEU A 410 23.60 -11.09 20.43
N LYS A 411 24.57 -11.90 19.98
CA LYS A 411 25.77 -12.22 20.76
C LYS A 411 27.04 -11.49 20.33
N ASN A 412 27.20 -11.29 19.02
CA ASN A 412 28.42 -10.79 18.42
C ASN A 412 28.12 -9.76 17.34
N ILE A 413 29.00 -8.77 17.24
CA ILE A 413 29.00 -7.75 16.17
C ILE A 413 30.17 -8.07 15.22
N PRO A 414 29.98 -8.07 13.89
CA PRO A 414 31.09 -8.13 12.94
C PRO A 414 31.97 -6.89 13.03
N ALA A 415 33.29 -7.07 13.01
CA ALA A 415 34.24 -5.96 13.12
C ALA A 415 34.15 -4.96 11.94
N ASP A 416 33.72 -5.44 10.78
CA ASP A 416 33.61 -4.70 9.52
C ASP A 416 32.20 -4.19 9.21
N LEU A 417 31.25 -4.32 10.15
CA LEU A 417 29.84 -3.96 9.93
C LEU A 417 29.63 -2.54 9.41
N PHE A 418 30.45 -1.57 9.87
CA PHE A 418 30.39 -0.17 9.46
C PHE A 418 31.61 0.28 8.65
N ALA A 419 32.39 -0.64 8.07
CA ALA A 419 33.67 -0.33 7.42
C ALA A 419 33.57 0.64 6.23
N GLY A 420 32.40 0.71 5.57
CA GLY A 420 32.16 1.67 4.48
C GLY A 420 31.91 3.12 4.93
N ILE A 421 31.65 3.34 6.22
CA ILE A 421 31.27 4.65 6.75
C ILE A 421 32.51 5.37 7.24
N SER A 422 32.80 6.54 6.66
CA SER A 422 33.99 7.31 7.00
C SER A 422 33.78 8.81 6.88
N GLY A 423 34.22 9.57 7.88
CA GLY A 423 34.14 11.03 7.88
C GLY A 423 33.87 11.64 9.25
N ALA A 424 33.46 12.91 9.24
CA ALA A 424 33.01 13.61 10.45
C ALA A 424 31.80 12.91 11.06
N PRO A 425 31.75 12.73 12.40
CA PRO A 425 30.54 12.30 13.08
C PRO A 425 29.33 13.12 12.67
N GLU A 426 28.16 12.49 12.67
CA GLU A 426 26.90 13.21 12.52
C GLU A 426 25.89 12.88 13.62
N SER A 427 24.97 13.80 13.84
CA SER A 427 23.99 13.77 14.91
C SER A 427 23.21 12.44 14.97
N ALA A 428 23.26 11.80 16.14
CA ALA A 428 22.60 10.53 16.45
C ALA A 428 22.83 9.37 15.46
N MET A 429 23.94 9.39 14.70
CA MET A 429 24.20 8.39 13.65
C MET A 429 24.23 6.94 14.17
N PHE A 430 24.66 6.70 15.42
CA PHE A 430 24.65 5.41 16.11
C PHE A 430 23.86 5.43 17.43
N ASP A 431 22.93 6.38 17.59
CA ASP A 431 22.11 6.48 18.80
C ASP A 431 21.30 5.20 19.02
N GLY A 432 21.53 4.53 20.14
CA GLY A 432 20.84 3.31 20.56
C GLY A 432 21.04 2.10 19.64
N THR A 433 22.01 2.11 18.71
CA THR A 433 22.16 1.06 17.69
C THR A 433 22.11 -0.36 18.25
N PHE A 434 22.74 -0.63 19.41
CA PHE A 434 22.71 -1.92 20.10
C PHE A 434 22.06 -1.83 21.49
N GLN A 435 21.27 -0.79 21.78
CA GLN A 435 20.64 -0.60 23.08
C GLN A 435 19.86 -1.86 23.49
N ASN A 436 19.95 -2.29 24.75
CA ASN A 436 19.28 -3.46 25.32
C ASN A 436 19.58 -4.79 24.58
N CYS A 437 20.71 -4.91 23.90
CA CYS A 437 21.23 -6.20 23.42
C CYS A 437 21.83 -6.98 24.60
N THR A 438 20.97 -7.52 25.47
CA THR A 438 21.37 -8.10 26.76
C THR A 438 22.26 -9.33 26.66
N SER A 439 22.36 -9.99 25.49
CA SER A 439 23.25 -11.13 25.26
C SER A 439 24.55 -10.78 24.53
N LEU A 440 24.79 -9.50 24.24
CA LEU A 440 25.99 -9.06 23.53
C LEU A 440 27.22 -9.22 24.44
N GLU A 441 28.20 -10.01 24.00
CA GLU A 441 29.31 -10.46 24.87
C GLU A 441 30.55 -9.55 24.78
N SER A 442 30.81 -8.98 23.61
CA SER A 442 31.99 -8.14 23.35
C SER A 442 31.75 -7.12 22.26
N ILE A 443 32.57 -6.06 22.25
CA ILE A 443 32.60 -5.04 21.19
C ILE A 443 33.89 -5.24 20.38
N PRO A 444 33.80 -5.41 19.04
CA PRO A 444 34.98 -5.50 18.20
C PRO A 444 35.86 -4.25 18.28
N GLU A 445 37.18 -4.45 18.28
CA GLU A 445 38.11 -3.35 18.06
C GLU A 445 37.88 -2.77 16.66
N ASN A 446 37.91 -1.44 16.53
CA ASN A 446 37.76 -0.72 15.26
C ASN A 446 36.36 -0.76 14.63
N LEU A 447 35.31 -1.15 15.37
CA LEU A 447 33.91 -1.10 14.90
C LEU A 447 33.53 0.28 14.31
N PHE A 448 34.08 1.37 14.85
CA PHE A 448 33.82 2.75 14.42
C PHE A 448 35.04 3.44 13.77
N ALA A 449 36.01 2.67 13.25
CA ALA A 449 37.31 3.23 12.85
C ALA A 449 37.29 4.26 11.72
N GLY A 450 36.24 4.30 10.90
CA GLY A 450 36.11 5.32 9.86
C GLY A 450 35.69 6.71 10.38
N ILE A 451 35.28 6.82 11.65
CA ILE A 451 34.74 8.05 12.23
C ILE A 451 35.86 8.88 12.86
N SER A 452 35.97 10.16 12.45
CA SER A 452 36.99 11.08 12.97
C SER A 452 36.57 12.55 12.85
N GLY A 453 37.07 13.41 13.72
CA GLY A 453 36.72 14.84 13.75
C GLY A 453 36.00 15.22 15.05
N SER A 454 35.42 16.42 15.10
CA SER A 454 34.70 16.91 16.28
C SER A 454 33.47 16.06 16.59
N ALA A 455 33.18 15.88 17.87
CA ALA A 455 31.98 15.16 18.30
C ALA A 455 30.72 15.83 17.74
N ALA A 456 29.74 15.02 17.33
CA ALA A 456 28.40 15.48 16.96
C ALA A 456 27.41 15.17 18.10
N SER A 457 26.27 15.85 18.12
CA SER A 457 25.24 15.63 19.15
C SER A 457 24.67 14.21 19.11
N HIS A 458 24.52 13.56 20.25
CA HIS A 458 24.00 12.21 20.40
C HIS A 458 24.66 11.09 19.56
N MET A 459 25.84 11.30 18.96
CA MET A 459 26.42 10.37 17.95
C MET A 459 26.53 8.91 18.43
N PHE A 460 26.76 8.70 19.74
CA PHE A 460 26.80 7.40 20.41
C PHE A 460 25.82 7.28 21.58
N SER A 461 24.81 8.16 21.66
CA SER A 461 23.86 8.11 22.77
C SER A 461 23.26 6.71 22.90
N ASN A 462 23.24 6.14 24.10
CA ASN A 462 22.66 4.83 24.40
C ASN A 462 23.17 3.64 23.55
N THR A 463 24.25 3.77 22.76
CA THR A 463 24.62 2.76 21.74
C THR A 463 24.73 1.35 22.33
N PHE A 464 25.29 1.21 23.54
CA PHE A 464 25.41 -0.04 24.28
C PHE A 464 24.68 0.00 25.64
N SER A 465 23.77 0.97 25.83
CA SER A 465 22.97 1.06 27.07
C SER A 465 22.15 -0.22 27.26
N GLY A 466 22.12 -0.78 28.47
CA GLY A 466 21.42 -2.02 28.79
C GLY A 466 22.07 -3.30 28.24
N CYS A 467 23.29 -3.23 27.69
CA CYS A 467 24.04 -4.42 27.25
C CYS A 467 24.73 -5.10 28.44
N THR A 468 23.94 -5.75 29.28
CA THR A 468 24.38 -6.27 30.60
C THR A 468 25.36 -7.44 30.54
N SER A 469 25.50 -8.12 29.39
CA SER A 469 26.48 -9.22 29.22
C SER A 469 27.83 -8.78 28.64
N LEU A 470 28.01 -7.48 28.36
CA LEU A 470 29.27 -6.99 27.82
C LEU A 470 30.41 -7.20 28.80
N THR A 471 31.51 -7.77 28.30
CA THR A 471 32.78 -7.93 29.01
C THR A 471 33.94 -7.47 28.14
N GLY A 472 35.14 -7.39 28.72
CA GLY A 472 36.32 -6.88 28.01
C GLY A 472 36.31 -5.35 27.86
N PRO A 473 37.14 -4.77 26.99
CA PRO A 473 37.24 -3.33 26.84
C PRO A 473 35.97 -2.74 26.19
N SER A 474 35.60 -1.52 26.59
CA SER A 474 34.64 -0.70 25.85
C SER A 474 35.14 -0.39 24.43
N ALA A 475 34.31 0.25 23.60
CA ALA A 475 34.63 0.44 22.19
C ALA A 475 35.94 1.24 21.99
N ARG A 476 36.79 0.77 21.06
CA ARG A 476 38.10 1.37 20.77
C ARG A 476 38.33 1.59 19.29
N ILE A 477 39.05 2.65 18.96
CA ILE A 477 39.59 2.94 17.61
C ILE A 477 41.10 3.06 17.74
N GLY A 478 41.85 2.21 17.02
CA GLY A 478 43.31 2.21 17.08
C GLY A 478 43.88 2.04 18.49
N GLY A 479 43.19 1.27 19.34
CA GLY A 479 43.55 1.06 20.75
C GLY A 479 43.12 2.15 21.74
N GLN A 480 42.60 3.29 21.29
CA GLN A 480 42.08 4.36 22.16
C GLN A 480 40.59 4.21 22.41
N TYR A 481 40.13 4.48 23.64
CA TYR A 481 38.70 4.40 23.99
C TYR A 481 37.91 5.57 23.40
N LEU A 482 36.62 5.38 23.05
CA LEU A 482 35.81 6.46 22.47
C LEU A 482 35.74 7.70 23.38
N TYR A 483 35.67 7.52 24.70
CA TYR A 483 35.64 8.63 25.66
C TYR A 483 36.98 9.37 25.80
N GLU A 484 38.08 8.81 25.28
CA GLU A 484 39.39 9.48 25.18
C GLU A 484 39.53 10.24 23.86
N ILE A 485 38.91 9.73 22.80
CA ILE A 485 38.90 10.37 21.47
C ILE A 485 37.98 11.60 21.49
N TRP A 486 36.84 11.51 22.19
CA TRP A 486 35.86 12.59 22.35
C TRP A 486 35.59 12.91 23.82
N PRO A 487 36.55 13.50 24.55
CA PRO A 487 36.42 13.77 25.98
C PRO A 487 35.46 14.93 26.29
N ASP A 488 35.29 15.87 25.34
CA ASP A 488 34.56 17.13 25.53
C ASP A 488 33.07 17.06 25.16
N ILE A 489 32.46 15.87 25.17
CA ILE A 489 31.01 15.75 24.95
C ILE A 489 30.25 16.37 26.12
N ASP A 490 29.49 17.44 25.86
CA ASP A 490 28.83 18.28 26.86
C ASP A 490 27.41 17.80 27.25
N TYR A 491 26.94 16.70 26.68
CA TYR A 491 25.65 16.07 26.98
C TYR A 491 25.83 14.64 27.51
N ASN A 492 24.85 14.14 28.27
CA ASN A 492 24.84 12.76 28.73
C ASN A 492 24.55 11.82 27.56
N THR A 493 25.56 11.05 27.18
CA THR A 493 25.46 10.05 26.11
C THR A 493 24.81 8.78 26.64
N ASN A 494 25.07 8.38 27.88
CA ASN A 494 24.65 7.09 28.45
C ASN A 494 25.07 5.89 27.56
N THR A 495 26.16 6.04 26.81
CA THR A 495 26.63 5.07 25.81
C THR A 495 26.74 3.66 26.40
N TYR A 496 27.22 3.56 27.64
CA TYR A 496 27.50 2.32 28.35
C TYR A 496 26.64 2.12 29.59
N SER A 497 25.49 2.80 29.67
CA SER A 497 24.63 2.67 30.86
C SER A 497 24.21 1.23 31.09
N ASP A 498 24.31 0.76 32.34
CA ASP A 498 24.08 -0.64 32.74
C ASP A 498 25.04 -1.70 32.12
N ALA A 499 26.10 -1.30 31.40
CA ALA A 499 27.13 -2.21 30.87
C ALA A 499 28.28 -2.44 31.88
N THR A 500 27.93 -2.83 33.11
CA THR A 500 28.85 -2.88 34.26
C THR A 500 29.94 -3.97 34.16
N GLY A 501 29.84 -4.89 33.22
CA GLY A 501 30.83 -5.96 32.99
C GLY A 501 32.07 -5.52 32.18
N LEU A 502 32.08 -4.29 31.64
CA LEU A 502 33.22 -3.76 30.90
C LEU A 502 34.46 -3.62 31.80
N SER A 503 35.62 -4.05 31.30
CA SER A 503 36.88 -4.06 32.05
C SER A 503 37.41 -2.66 32.43
N ASP A 504 36.97 -1.64 31.70
CA ASP A 504 37.27 -0.23 31.89
C ASP A 504 36.08 0.56 32.48
N TYR A 505 35.02 -0.13 32.95
CA TYR A 505 33.80 0.53 33.41
C TYR A 505 34.06 1.60 34.48
N GLU A 506 34.95 1.34 35.44
CA GLU A 506 35.28 2.31 36.49
C GLU A 506 35.91 3.60 35.92
N GLN A 507 36.66 3.49 34.82
CA GLN A 507 37.34 4.59 34.13
C GLN A 507 36.42 5.40 33.21
N ILE A 508 35.29 4.82 32.76
CA ILE A 508 34.35 5.52 31.88
C ILE A 508 33.81 6.79 32.59
N PRO A 509 33.85 7.97 31.94
CA PRO A 509 33.30 9.20 32.50
C PRO A 509 31.78 9.13 32.78
N ALA A 510 31.30 9.93 33.73
CA ALA A 510 29.90 9.88 34.17
C ALA A 510 28.87 10.21 33.05
N ASN A 511 29.23 11.08 32.10
CA ASN A 511 28.40 11.39 30.92
C ASN A 511 28.36 10.26 29.86
N TRP A 512 29.22 9.24 29.99
CA TRP A 512 29.24 8.04 29.15
C TRP A 512 28.62 6.81 29.82
N LYS A 513 28.48 6.84 31.16
CA LYS A 513 27.81 5.83 31.99
C LYS A 513 26.30 6.00 32.03
#